data_AF-A0A0E9LUD0-F1
#
_entry.id   AF-A0A0E9LUD0-F1
#
_cell.length_a   1.000
_cell.length_b   1.000
_cell.length_c   1.000
_cell.angle_alpha   90.00
_cell.angle_beta   90.00
_cell.angle_gamma   90.00
#
_symmetry.space_group_name_H-M   'P 1'
#
loop_
_entity.id
_entity.type
_entity.pdbx_description
1 polymer ?
#
loop_
_entity_poly.entity_id
_entity_poly.type
_entity_poly.pdbx_seq_one_letter_code
_entity_poly.pdbx_strand_id
1 'polypeptide(L)'
;MNREEPPSELIIKPTIWQELKNALRGTDADYTKIGLRRAIFLLAVPMILEVVMESTFAVVDIYFVGKLGASAVATVGLTETFLFLLYSVAMGLAVAVTAIIARRVGEKRTEDAGASAVQSLIIAFMVSLPFAVGGIFFSK
;
A
#
# COMPACT_ATOMS: atom_id res chain seq x y z
N MET A 1 34.67 -19.89 41.24
CA MET A 1 34.63 -19.17 39.95
C MET A 1 33.16 -18.87 39.68
N ASN A 2 32.70 -17.75 40.25
CA ASN A 2 31.32 -17.31 40.21
C ASN A 2 30.94 -17.02 38.76
N ARG A 3 29.89 -17.68 38.26
CA ARG A 3 29.25 -17.27 37.01
C ARG A 3 28.41 -16.06 37.37
N GLU A 4 28.97 -14.88 37.12
CA GLU A 4 28.19 -13.64 37.07
C GLU A 4 27.15 -13.82 35.95
N GLU A 5 25.89 -14.00 36.33
CA GLU A 5 24.78 -13.88 35.40
C GLU A 5 24.81 -12.47 34.82
N PRO A 6 24.71 -12.30 33.48
CA PRO A 6 24.67 -10.97 32.90
C PRO A 6 23.45 -10.22 33.47
N PRO A 7 23.56 -8.90 33.73
CA PRO A 7 22.45 -8.13 34.26
C PRO A 7 21.25 -8.31 33.34
N SER A 8 20.09 -8.62 33.93
CA SER A 8 18.82 -8.61 33.23
C SER A 8 18.56 -7.21 32.68
N GLU A 9 19.00 -6.96 31.44
CA GLU A 9 18.66 -5.77 30.69
C GLU A 9 17.14 -5.67 30.71
N LEU A 10 16.64 -4.69 31.46
CA LEU A 10 15.24 -4.29 31.48
C LEU A 10 14.83 -4.05 30.03
N ILE A 11 14.12 -5.02 29.46
CA ILE A 11 13.49 -4.89 28.15
C ILE A 11 12.40 -3.84 28.31
N ILE A 12 12.77 -2.57 28.16
CA ILE A 12 11.83 -1.46 28.14
C ILE A 12 10.99 -1.68 26.89
N LYS A 13 9.77 -2.18 27.06
CA LYS A 13 8.80 -2.29 25.98
C LYS A 13 8.61 -0.87 25.42
N PRO A 14 8.83 -0.64 24.11
CA PRO A 14 8.66 0.68 23.53
C PRO A 14 7.22 1.13 23.78
N THR A 15 7.07 2.39 24.17
CA THR A 15 5.74 2.97 24.43
C THR A 15 4.97 3.07 23.12
N ILE A 16 3.64 2.97 23.16
CA ILE A 16 2.77 3.07 21.97
C ILE A 16 3.10 4.30 21.11
N TRP A 17 3.40 5.44 21.75
CA TRP A 17 3.81 6.67 21.07
C TRP A 17 5.12 6.53 20.28
N GLN A 18 6.09 5.78 20.83
CA GLN A 18 7.37 5.52 20.16
C GLN A 18 7.16 4.58 18.97
N GLU A 19 6.34 3.54 19.12
CA GLU A 19 6.00 2.63 18.01
C GLU A 19 5.25 3.35 16.89
N LEU A 20 4.32 4.25 17.22
CA LEU A 20 3.63 5.08 16.24
C LEU A 20 4.62 5.98 15.47
N LYS A 21 5.51 6.65 16.21
CA LYS A 21 6.57 7.48 15.62
C LYS A 21 7.52 6.66 14.74
N ASN A 22 7.84 5.43 15.15
CA ASN A 22 8.67 4.50 14.39
C ASN A 22 7.96 4.05 13.10
N ALA A 23 6.68 3.71 13.17
CA ALA A 23 5.88 3.34 12.01
C ALA A 23 5.82 4.47 10.97
N LEU A 24 5.62 5.72 11.43
CA LEU A 24 5.55 6.90 10.55
C LEU A 24 6.92 7.32 9.98
N ARG A 25 8.00 7.17 10.76
CA ARG A 25 9.36 7.53 10.29
C ARG A 25 10.00 6.45 9.41
N GLY A 26 9.42 5.26 9.37
CA GLY A 26 10.05 4.07 8.82
C GLY A 26 11.02 3.43 9.81
N THR A 27 11.16 2.12 9.72
CA THR A 27 12.09 1.34 10.55
C THR A 27 12.89 0.37 9.69
N ASP A 28 14.15 0.18 9.99
CA ASP A 28 15.00 -0.87 9.39
C ASP A 28 14.81 -2.24 10.06
N ALA A 29 13.69 -2.43 10.77
CA ALA A 29 13.41 -3.66 11.49
C ALA A 29 13.11 -4.80 10.51
N ASP A 30 13.73 -5.96 10.75
CA ASP A 30 13.40 -7.18 10.02
C ASP A 30 12.04 -7.70 10.49
N TYR A 31 11.01 -7.44 9.67
CA TYR A 31 9.62 -7.84 9.93
C TYR A 31 9.44 -9.36 10.02
N THR A 32 10.41 -10.17 9.58
CA THR A 32 10.39 -11.64 9.72
C THR A 32 10.86 -12.11 11.10
N LYS A 33 11.51 -11.25 11.90
CA LYS A 33 12.10 -11.60 13.20
C LYS A 33 11.43 -10.95 14.40
N ILE A 34 10.82 -9.78 14.22
CA ILE A 34 10.11 -9.09 15.31
C ILE A 34 8.79 -9.80 15.65
N GLY A 35 8.27 -9.56 16.85
CA GLY A 35 6.99 -10.13 17.27
C GLY A 35 5.84 -9.73 16.33
N LEU A 36 4.99 -10.69 15.96
CA LEU A 36 3.89 -10.53 15.00
C LEU A 36 3.00 -9.31 15.29
N ARG A 37 2.64 -9.08 16.56
CA ARG A 37 1.82 -7.92 16.96
C ARG A 37 2.50 -6.59 16.62
N ARG A 38 3.81 -6.51 16.79
CA ARG A 38 4.60 -5.31 16.49
C ARG A 38 4.74 -5.13 14.99
N ALA A 39 5.01 -6.21 14.24
CA ALA A 39 5.07 -6.15 12.78
C ALA A 39 3.76 -5.65 12.17
N ILE A 40 2.63 -6.22 12.60
CA ILE A 40 1.30 -5.79 12.17
C ILE A 40 1.08 -4.32 12.51
N PHE A 41 1.43 -3.87 13.72
CA PHE A 41 1.26 -2.47 14.11
C PHE A 41 2.08 -1.52 13.24
N LEU A 42 3.36 -1.81 13.02
CA LEU A 42 4.26 -0.98 12.21
C LEU A 42 3.81 -0.86 10.75
N LEU A 43 3.23 -1.92 10.18
CA LEU A 43 2.73 -1.92 8.80
C LEU A 43 1.30 -1.35 8.68
N ALA A 44 0.44 -1.60 9.66
CA ALA A 44 -0.95 -1.16 9.64
C ALA A 44 -1.09 0.36 9.80
N VAL A 45 -0.23 1.01 10.60
CA VAL A 45 -0.27 2.47 10.79
C VAL A 45 -0.16 3.25 9.46
N PRO A 46 0.88 3.06 8.63
CA PRO A 46 0.99 3.78 7.36
C PRO A 46 -0.12 3.40 6.38
N MET A 47 -0.54 2.12 6.36
CA MET A 47 -1.62 1.65 5.48
C MET A 47 -2.98 2.27 5.83
N ILE A 48 -3.32 2.38 7.11
CA ILE A 48 -4.55 3.05 7.53
C ILE A 48 -4.47 4.54 7.20
N LEU A 49 -3.30 5.17 7.38
CA LEU A 49 -3.10 6.56 7.01
C LEU A 49 -3.32 6.79 5.50
N GLU A 50 -2.82 5.90 4.65
CA GLU A 50 -3.07 5.90 3.19
C GLU A 50 -4.58 5.90 2.90
N VAL A 51 -5.34 4.96 3.45
CA VAL A 51 -6.80 4.84 3.23
C VAL A 51 -7.57 6.06 3.78
N VAL A 52 -7.12 6.62 4.90
CA VAL A 52 -7.71 7.86 5.46
C VAL A 52 -7.45 9.05 4.54
N MET A 53 -6.25 9.15 3.96
CA MET A 53 -5.91 10.21 3.00
C MET A 53 -6.69 10.06 1.70
N GLU A 54 -6.81 8.84 1.18
CA GLU A 54 -7.62 8.53 0.00
C GLU A 54 -9.10 8.91 0.20
N SER A 55 -9.72 8.50 1.31
CA SER A 55 -11.11 8.85 1.61
C SER A 55 -11.31 10.36 1.83
N THR A 56 -10.35 11.04 2.46
CA THR A 56 -10.38 12.50 2.63
C THR A 56 -10.29 13.19 1.27
N PHE A 57 -9.42 12.72 0.38
CA PHE A 57 -9.29 13.24 -0.97
C PHE A 57 -10.61 13.13 -1.73
N ALA A 58 -11.29 11.97 -1.68
CA ALA A 58 -12.58 11.78 -2.31
C ALA A 58 -13.66 12.76 -1.79
N VAL A 59 -13.70 13.01 -0.48
CA VAL A 59 -14.63 13.99 0.11
C VAL A 59 -14.34 15.41 -0.38
N VAL A 60 -13.07 15.79 -0.40
CA VAL A 60 -12.64 17.13 -0.85
C VAL A 60 -12.94 17.31 -2.34
N ASP A 61 -12.69 16.29 -3.16
CA ASP A 61 -13.00 16.32 -4.60
C ASP A 61 -14.48 16.59 -4.85
N ILE A 62 -15.36 15.80 -4.24
CA ILE A 62 -16.81 15.97 -4.36
C ILE A 62 -17.28 17.32 -3.81
N TYR A 63 -16.66 17.83 -2.75
CA TYR A 63 -16.97 19.16 -2.21
C TYR A 63 -16.72 20.26 -3.25
N PHE A 64 -15.58 20.23 -3.95
CA PHE A 64 -15.27 21.20 -5.00
C PHE A 64 -16.14 21.02 -6.24
N VAL A 65 -16.33 19.79 -6.71
CA VAL A 65 -17.23 19.48 -7.84
C VAL A 65 -18.66 19.91 -7.53
N GLY A 66 -19.12 19.76 -6.29
CA GLY A 66 -20.43 20.19 -5.82
C GLY A 66 -20.69 21.68 -6.01
N LYS A 67 -19.66 22.52 -6.01
CA LYS A 67 -19.79 23.96 -6.29
C LYS A 67 -20.13 24.27 -7.75
N LEU A 68 -19.89 23.33 -8.67
CA LEU A 68 -20.22 23.46 -10.09
C LEU A 68 -21.68 23.07 -10.42
N GLY A 69 -22.42 22.56 -9.42
CA GLY A 69 -23.84 22.20 -9.53
C GLY A 69 -24.09 20.70 -9.57
N ALA A 70 -25.36 20.31 -9.41
CA ALA A 70 -25.75 18.90 -9.28
C ALA A 70 -25.40 18.05 -10.51
N SER A 71 -25.43 18.64 -11.71
CA SER A 71 -25.06 17.94 -12.94
C SER A 71 -23.59 17.51 -12.93
N ALA A 72 -22.69 18.34 -12.41
CA ALA A 72 -21.26 18.02 -12.38
C ALA A 72 -20.98 16.86 -11.41
N VAL A 73 -21.61 16.87 -10.24
CA VAL A 73 -21.50 15.77 -9.25
C VAL A 73 -22.02 14.45 -9.83
N ALA A 74 -23.17 14.49 -10.52
CA ALA A 74 -23.73 13.32 -11.18
C ALA A 74 -22.79 12.76 -12.25
N THR A 75 -22.17 13.62 -13.06
CA THR A 75 -21.15 13.21 -14.04
C THR A 75 -19.94 12.57 -13.37
N VAL A 76 -19.39 13.15 -12.32
CA VAL A 76 -18.23 12.58 -11.60
C VAL A 76 -18.57 11.22 -10.99
N GLY A 77 -19.74 11.06 -10.35
CA GLY A 77 -20.15 9.77 -9.79
C GLY A 77 -20.31 8.67 -10.86
N LEU A 78 -20.83 9.02 -12.03
CA LEU A 78 -20.90 8.10 -13.17
C LEU A 78 -19.50 7.73 -13.65
N THR A 79 -18.64 8.72 -13.92
CA THR A 79 -17.26 8.49 -14.38
C THR A 79 -16.48 7.65 -13.37
N GLU A 80 -16.61 7.90 -12.06
CA GLU A 80 -15.96 7.12 -11.01
C GLU A 80 -16.39 5.66 -11.03
N THR A 81 -17.68 5.38 -11.25
CA THR A 81 -18.17 4.00 -11.39
C THR A 81 -17.53 3.29 -12.59
N PHE A 82 -17.38 3.98 -13.72
CA PHE A 82 -16.68 3.43 -14.89
C PHE A 82 -15.17 3.25 -14.62
N LEU A 83 -14.54 4.20 -13.95
CA LEU A 83 -13.13 4.11 -13.56
C LEU A 83 -12.89 2.94 -12.61
N PHE A 84 -13.77 2.73 -11.62
CA PHE A 84 -13.69 1.59 -10.70
C PHE A 84 -13.68 0.26 -11.43
N LEU A 85 -14.54 0.09 -12.44
CA LEU A 85 -14.51 -1.11 -13.29
C LEU A 85 -13.17 -1.24 -14.03
N LEU A 86 -12.65 -0.14 -14.55
CA LEU A 86 -11.39 -0.11 -15.30
C LEU A 86 -10.19 -0.47 -14.43
N TYR A 87 -10.05 0.15 -13.26
CA TYR A 87 -8.92 -0.11 -12.35
C TYR A 87 -9.12 -1.35 -11.48
N SER A 88 -10.31 -1.97 -11.42
CA SER A 88 -10.51 -3.24 -10.68
C SER A 88 -9.55 -4.35 -11.12
N VAL A 89 -9.28 -4.44 -12.42
CA VAL A 89 -8.30 -5.39 -13.00
C VAL A 89 -6.88 -5.01 -12.56
N ALA A 90 -6.56 -3.72 -12.58
CA ALA A 90 -5.26 -3.21 -12.14
C ALA A 90 -5.04 -3.46 -10.63
N MET A 91 -6.06 -3.27 -9.80
CA MET A 91 -6.03 -3.58 -8.37
C MET A 91 -5.79 -5.07 -8.14
N GLY A 92 -6.49 -5.96 -8.86
CA GLY A 92 -6.27 -7.40 -8.77
C GLY A 92 -4.82 -7.79 -9.09
N LEU A 93 -4.26 -7.20 -10.14
CA LEU A 93 -2.85 -7.39 -10.49
C LEU A 93 -1.91 -6.85 -9.40
N ALA A 94 -2.17 -5.65 -8.88
CA ALA A 94 -1.36 -5.03 -7.83
C ALA A 94 -1.31 -5.89 -6.56
N VAL A 95 -2.45 -6.43 -6.12
CA VAL A 95 -2.52 -7.34 -4.96
C VAL A 95 -1.76 -8.64 -5.22
N ALA A 96 -1.90 -9.23 -6.41
CA ALA A 96 -1.18 -10.45 -6.78
C ALA A 96 0.34 -10.26 -6.80
N VAL A 97 0.80 -9.15 -7.39
CA VAL A 97 2.22 -8.76 -7.43
C VAL A 97 2.77 -8.55 -6.02
N THR A 98 2.04 -7.80 -5.19
CA THR A 98 2.41 -7.54 -3.80
C THR A 98 2.55 -8.83 -3.01
N ALA A 99 1.60 -9.77 -3.17
CA ALA A 99 1.66 -11.08 -2.50
C ALA A 99 2.88 -11.91 -2.93
N ILE A 100 3.21 -11.94 -4.23
CA ILE A 100 4.38 -12.67 -4.75
C ILE A 100 5.68 -12.07 -4.20
N ILE A 101 5.80 -10.74 -4.23
CA ILE A 101 6.99 -10.05 -3.71
C ILE A 101 7.11 -10.27 -2.20
N ALA A 102 6.02 -10.08 -1.45
CA ALA A 102 6.00 -10.29 -0.01
C ALA A 102 6.42 -11.72 0.36
N ARG A 103 5.98 -12.73 -0.38
CA ARG A 103 6.41 -14.12 -0.17
C ARG A 103 7.91 -14.30 -0.40
N ARG A 104 8.46 -13.79 -1.52
CA ARG A 104 9.90 -13.90 -1.82
C ARG A 104 10.77 -13.15 -0.82
N VAL A 105 10.33 -11.97 -0.38
CA VAL A 105 10.98 -11.21 0.69
C VAL A 105 10.94 -12.01 2.00
N GLY A 106 9.81 -12.62 2.35
CA GLY A 106 9.68 -13.49 3.53
C GLY A 106 10.58 -14.74 3.48
N GLU A 107 10.81 -15.30 2.29
CA GLU A 107 11.76 -16.40 2.05
C GLU A 107 13.23 -15.95 2.07
N LYS A 108 13.52 -14.67 2.32
CA LYS A 108 14.87 -14.06 2.24
C LYS A 108 15.51 -14.18 0.86
N ARG A 109 14.70 -14.27 -0.20
CA ARG A 109 15.14 -14.31 -1.60
C ARG A 109 14.98 -12.93 -2.22
N THR A 110 15.77 -11.97 -1.75
CA THR A 110 15.66 -10.55 -2.13
C THR A 110 15.96 -10.29 -3.60
N GLU A 111 16.89 -11.04 -4.18
CA GLU A 111 17.24 -10.96 -5.62
C GLU A 111 16.05 -11.39 -6.47
N ASP A 112 15.41 -12.51 -6.11
CA ASP A 112 14.22 -13.00 -6.81
C ASP A 112 13.03 -12.07 -6.59
N ALA A 113 12.90 -11.44 -5.42
CA ALA A 113 11.89 -10.43 -5.17
C ALA A 113 12.06 -9.22 -6.09
N GLY A 114 13.30 -8.74 -6.25
CA GLY A 114 13.64 -7.65 -7.18
C GLY A 114 13.36 -8.01 -8.64
N ALA A 115 13.73 -9.21 -9.07
CA ALA A 115 13.41 -9.70 -10.42
C ALA A 115 11.89 -9.77 -10.65
N SER A 116 11.14 -10.23 -9.64
CA SER A 116 9.68 -10.24 -9.68
C SER A 116 9.10 -8.83 -9.83
N ALA A 117 9.61 -7.86 -9.07
CA ALA A 117 9.14 -6.48 -9.14
C ALA A 117 9.32 -5.89 -10.56
N VAL A 118 10.47 -6.11 -11.19
CA VAL A 118 10.73 -5.65 -12.56
C VAL A 118 9.83 -6.36 -13.57
N GLN A 119 9.66 -7.68 -13.45
CA GLN A 119 8.73 -8.43 -14.32
C GLN A 119 7.30 -7.93 -14.19
N SER A 120 6.87 -7.60 -12.97
CA SER A 120 5.55 -7.05 -12.72
C SER A 120 5.34 -5.69 -13.37
N LEU A 121 6.37 -4.83 -13.45
CA LEU A 121 6.29 -3.57 -14.20
C LEU A 121 6.08 -3.80 -15.70
N ILE A 122 6.77 -4.78 -16.28
CA ILE A 122 6.59 -5.15 -17.70
C ILE A 122 5.17 -5.67 -17.93
N ILE A 123 4.67 -6.55 -17.05
CA ILE A 123 3.30 -7.05 -17.12
C ILE A 123 2.30 -5.90 -16.98
N ALA A 124 2.48 -5.00 -16.03
CA ALA A 124 1.62 -3.84 -15.84
C ALA A 124 1.57 -2.95 -17.10
N PHE A 125 2.71 -2.73 -17.76
CA PHE A 125 2.77 -2.00 -19.02
C PHE A 125 2.05 -2.73 -20.16
N MET A 126 2.22 -4.05 -20.28
CA MET A 126 1.52 -4.84 -21.29
C MET A 126 0.01 -4.88 -21.05
N VAL A 127 -0.42 -4.96 -19.79
CA VAL A 127 -1.84 -4.98 -19.41
C VAL A 127 -2.48 -3.60 -19.58
N SER A 128 -1.74 -2.51 -19.37
CA SER A 128 -2.28 -1.15 -19.56
C SER A 128 -2.42 -0.76 -21.03
N LEU A 129 -1.65 -1.37 -21.94
CA LEU A 129 -1.64 -1.04 -23.37
C LEU A 129 -3.01 -1.17 -24.04
N PRO A 130 -3.78 -2.27 -23.89
CA PRO A 130 -5.13 -2.38 -24.45
C PRO A 130 -6.10 -1.34 -23.91
N PHE A 131 -6.02 -0.99 -22.62
CA PHE A 131 -6.86 0.04 -22.03
C PHE A 131 -6.51 1.43 -22.56
N ALA A 132 -5.21 1.75 -22.68
CA ALA A 132 -4.75 3.01 -23.24
C ALA A 132 -5.15 3.16 -24.72
N VAL A 133 -4.95 2.12 -25.53
CA VAL A 133 -5.34 2.09 -26.93
C VAL A 133 -6.86 2.18 -27.06
N GLY A 134 -7.61 1.37 -26.30
CA GLY A 134 -9.06 1.42 -26.25
C GLY A 134 -9.58 2.81 -25.89
N GLY A 135 -9.02 3.44 -24.86
CA GLY A 135 -9.38 4.80 -24.45
C GLY A 135 -9.12 5.85 -25.54
N ILE A 136 -7.99 5.78 -26.24
CA ILE A 136 -7.67 6.72 -27.33
C ILE A 136 -8.63 6.55 -28.52
N PHE A 137 -8.99 5.32 -28.89
CA PHE A 137 -9.92 5.07 -29.99
C PHE A 137 -11.38 5.40 -29.64
N PHE A 138 -11.80 5.22 -28.38
CA PHE A 138 -13.17 5.50 -27.94
C PHE A 138 -13.40 6.97 -27.52
N SER A 139 -12.33 7.70 -27.18
CA SER A 139 -12.40 9.14 -26.87
C SER A 139 -12.54 10.02 -28.12
N LYS A 140 -12.53 9.42 -29.31
CA LYS A 140 -12.62 10.12 -30.60
C LYS A 140 -14.04 10.13 -31.14
#